data_AF-A0A952XWP3-F1
#
_entry.id   AF-A0A952XWP3-F1
#
_cell.length_a   1.000
_cell.length_b   1.000
_cell.length_c   1.000
_cell.angle_alpha   90.00
_cell.angle_beta   90.00
_cell.angle_gamma   90.00
#
_symmetry.space_group_name_H-M   'P 1'
#
loop_
_entity.id
_entity.type
_entity.pdbx_description
1 polymer ?
#
loop_
_entity_poly.entity_id
_entity_poly.type
_entity_poly.pdbx_seq_one_letter_code
_entity_poly.pdbx_strand_id
1 'polypeptide(L)'
;MLEAQPAWRFHVNVRLGEAGHRSAQFWIPTEAAARGLEDEQRIELPEVPASSLRAVPTTAPASLPDGQPLALAVRYQWTVVPPRVPTGAEEDALVGRWRKLDEDWSARLARVRDALVAAEAEPGRIGRAFSRLVSATLGFERTHGGLLARVGELEAQRPSKAGPSGATALLARLGDIEEAARKLQADLEDTERKAREDEEREKQRAAWQSRVDAANRDLPDRRSALTTAESRHAAITQELRGVEEALKSASKEARKDLTANQRKLSDDVQRASKEVSRLRAEITALEQQAADTFEYRPLPVQKSRSTQSGGRFIPSASSSGPSIHVPDEALPEVGSLRTHKGQRYLVIQTWEQLSSGESIASQLPAQLVAPENA
;
A
#
# COMPACT_ATOMS: atom_id res chain seq x y z
N MET A 1 70.43 -79.71 47.30
CA MET A 1 70.06 -78.32 46.97
C MET A 1 69.53 -78.28 45.56
N LEU A 2 68.21 -78.37 45.39
CA LEU A 2 67.49 -78.15 44.14
C LEU A 2 66.04 -77.86 44.54
N GLU A 3 65.82 -76.74 45.21
CA GLU A 3 64.46 -76.18 45.34
C GLU A 3 64.40 -74.96 44.45
N ALA A 4 64.53 -75.19 43.14
CA ALA A 4 64.03 -74.21 42.18
C ALA A 4 62.52 -74.15 42.41
N GLN A 5 62.00 -73.00 42.82
CA GLN A 5 60.56 -72.83 42.98
C GLN A 5 59.89 -73.21 41.65
N PRO A 6 58.81 -74.01 41.70
CA PRO A 6 58.13 -74.41 40.48
C PRO A 6 57.68 -73.15 39.73
N ALA A 7 57.98 -73.08 38.44
CA ALA A 7 57.66 -71.94 37.59
C ALA A 7 56.14 -71.65 37.51
N TRP A 8 55.32 -72.66 37.84
CA TRP A 8 53.86 -72.59 37.86
C TRP A 8 53.32 -73.20 39.15
N ARG A 9 52.35 -72.53 39.76
CA ARG A 9 51.63 -73.02 40.95
C ARG A 9 50.15 -73.06 40.65
N PHE A 10 49.53 -74.21 40.92
CA PHE A 10 48.09 -74.37 40.81
C PHE A 10 47.43 -73.88 42.10
N HIS A 11 46.50 -72.95 41.96
CA HIS A 11 45.71 -72.40 43.06
C HIS A 11 44.23 -72.50 42.71
N VAL A 12 43.42 -72.86 43.70
CA VAL A 12 41.95 -72.87 43.60
C VAL A 12 41.39 -71.71 44.43
N ASN A 13 40.26 -71.14 44.00
CA ASN A 13 39.58 -70.02 44.68
C ASN A 13 40.42 -68.74 44.81
N VAL A 14 41.27 -68.45 43.82
CA VAL A 14 42.05 -67.20 43.78
C VAL A 14 41.13 -66.01 43.58
N ARG A 15 41.26 -64.99 44.43
CA ARG A 15 40.63 -63.69 44.21
C ARG A 15 41.56 -62.83 43.36
N LEU A 16 41.16 -62.63 42.10
CA LEU A 16 41.85 -61.72 41.19
C LEU A 16 41.74 -60.29 41.77
N GLY A 17 42.88 -59.61 41.92
CA GLY A 17 42.95 -58.24 42.47
C GLY A 17 43.66 -58.10 43.83
N GLU A 18 43.93 -59.20 44.54
CA GLU A 18 44.78 -59.19 45.74
C GLU A 18 46.22 -58.76 45.41
N ALA A 19 46.86 -58.00 46.32
CA ALA A 19 48.17 -57.39 46.06
C ALA A 19 49.27 -58.40 45.63
N GLY A 20 49.20 -59.64 46.13
CA GLY A 20 50.12 -60.72 45.75
C GLY A 20 49.91 -61.29 44.35
N HIS A 21 48.77 -61.01 43.71
CA HIS A 21 48.35 -61.56 42.42
C HIS A 21 48.39 -60.54 41.28
N ARG A 22 48.58 -59.25 41.58
CA ARG A 22 48.65 -58.17 40.56
C ARG A 22 49.83 -58.31 39.60
N SER A 23 50.93 -58.88 40.05
CA SER A 23 52.12 -59.16 39.24
C SER A 23 52.18 -60.62 38.75
N ALA A 24 51.18 -61.44 39.08
CA ALA A 24 51.12 -62.83 38.66
C ALA A 24 50.64 -62.97 37.20
N GLN A 25 51.10 -64.01 36.52
CA GLN A 25 50.61 -64.39 35.21
C GLN A 25 49.64 -65.57 35.34
N PHE A 26 48.52 -65.47 34.62
CA PHE A 26 47.43 -66.42 34.66
C PHE A 26 47.34 -67.14 33.32
N TRP A 27 47.20 -68.47 33.37
CA TRP A 27 46.97 -69.28 32.19
C TRP A 27 45.47 -69.45 31.96
N ILE A 28 44.97 -68.99 30.81
CA ILE A 28 43.58 -69.19 30.40
C ILE A 28 43.52 -70.43 29.49
N PRO A 29 42.60 -71.39 29.70
CA PRO A 29 42.54 -72.65 28.94
C PRO A 29 42.46 -72.52 27.41
N THR A 30 42.11 -71.34 26.90
CA THR A 30 41.94 -71.04 25.47
C THR A 30 43.10 -70.23 24.86
N GLU A 31 44.12 -69.87 25.64
CA GLU A 31 45.23 -69.02 25.20
C GLU A 31 46.56 -69.80 25.12
N ALA A 32 47.42 -69.41 24.17
CA ALA A 32 48.72 -70.07 23.94
C ALA A 32 49.83 -69.62 24.91
N ALA A 33 49.57 -68.58 25.71
CA ALA A 33 50.52 -68.01 26.67
C ALA A 33 49.77 -67.44 27.88
N ALA A 34 50.45 -67.38 29.02
CA ALA A 34 49.90 -66.73 30.21
C ALA A 34 49.90 -65.21 30.05
N ARG A 35 48.89 -64.56 30.64
CA ARG A 35 48.71 -63.11 30.62
C ARG A 35 48.66 -62.53 32.03
N GLY A 36 49.07 -61.29 32.17
CA GLY A 36 48.91 -60.53 33.42
C GLY A 36 47.47 -60.08 33.62
N LEU A 37 47.15 -59.63 34.83
CA LEU A 37 45.91 -58.91 35.09
C LEU A 37 45.95 -57.53 34.41
N GLU A 38 44.83 -57.13 33.84
CA GLU A 38 44.63 -55.78 33.31
C GLU A 38 43.76 -55.01 34.30
N ASP A 39 44.22 -53.85 34.77
CA ASP A 39 43.48 -53.07 35.76
C ASP A 39 42.17 -52.49 35.19
N GLU A 40 42.18 -52.03 33.93
CA GLU A 40 41.01 -51.48 33.23
C GLU A 40 41.07 -51.84 31.73
N GLN A 41 40.14 -52.67 31.27
CA GLN A 41 39.93 -52.91 29.84
C GLN A 41 38.93 -51.89 29.28
N ARG A 42 39.28 -51.22 28.17
CA ARG A 42 38.37 -50.32 27.45
C ARG A 42 37.80 -51.00 26.21
N ILE A 43 36.47 -50.97 26.07
CA ILE A 43 35.76 -51.53 24.92
C ILE A 43 35.00 -50.42 24.23
N GLU A 44 35.42 -50.08 23.02
CA GLU A 44 34.72 -49.16 22.13
C GLU A 44 33.59 -49.91 21.42
N LEU A 45 32.36 -49.43 21.62
CA LEU A 45 31.16 -49.96 21.01
C LEU A 45 30.76 -49.12 19.80
N PRO A 46 30.04 -49.73 18.82
CA PRO A 46 29.55 -49.00 17.66
C PRO A 46 28.59 -47.87 18.05
N GLU A 47 28.40 -46.96 17.12
CA GLU A 47 27.43 -45.88 17.24
C GLU A 47 26.01 -46.42 17.47
N VAL A 48 25.30 -45.85 18.44
CA VAL A 48 23.94 -46.24 18.79
C VAL A 48 22.96 -45.14 18.37
N PRO A 49 22.04 -45.40 17.42
CA PRO A 49 21.07 -44.41 17.00
C PRO A 49 20.00 -44.20 18.08
N ALA A 50 19.75 -42.95 18.46
CA ALA A 50 18.64 -42.60 19.34
C ALA A 50 17.32 -42.51 18.55
N SER A 51 16.22 -42.97 19.13
CA SER A 51 14.88 -42.89 18.52
C SER A 51 14.30 -41.47 18.52
N SER A 52 14.76 -40.61 19.44
CA SER A 52 14.36 -39.20 19.56
C SER A 52 15.48 -38.38 20.17
N LEU A 53 15.45 -37.05 20.01
CA LEU A 53 16.43 -36.17 20.65
C LEU A 53 16.41 -36.29 22.17
N ARG A 54 15.21 -36.40 22.78
CA ARG A 54 15.08 -36.58 24.24
C ARG A 54 15.68 -37.89 24.76
N ALA A 55 15.74 -38.92 23.93
CA ALA A 55 16.32 -40.20 24.30
C ALA A 55 17.86 -40.22 24.24
N VAL A 56 18.52 -39.24 23.60
CA VAL A 56 19.98 -39.21 23.44
C VAL A 56 20.75 -39.42 24.75
N PRO A 57 20.48 -38.71 25.87
CA PRO A 57 21.25 -38.87 27.10
C PRO A 57 21.04 -40.23 27.80
N THR A 58 19.97 -40.96 27.46
CA THR A 58 19.63 -42.24 28.10
C THR A 58 19.77 -43.45 27.17
N THR A 59 20.18 -43.22 25.91
CA THR A 59 20.32 -44.28 24.91
C THR A 59 21.55 -45.12 25.20
N ALA A 60 21.33 -46.43 25.33
CA ALA A 60 22.38 -47.41 25.59
C ALA A 60 22.36 -48.54 24.54
N PRO A 61 23.50 -49.20 24.30
CA PRO A 61 23.58 -50.39 23.45
C PRO A 61 22.64 -51.50 23.95
N ALA A 62 22.02 -52.24 23.03
CA ALA A 62 21.10 -53.33 23.37
C ALA A 62 21.79 -54.50 24.10
N SER A 63 23.09 -54.68 23.88
CA SER A 63 23.91 -55.71 24.53
C SER A 63 25.32 -55.20 24.74
N LEU A 64 25.90 -55.53 25.89
CA LEU A 64 27.31 -55.27 26.20
C LEU A 64 28.09 -56.57 25.97
N PRO A 65 29.20 -56.55 25.20
CA PRO A 65 30.04 -57.71 25.03
C PRO A 65 30.77 -58.04 26.35
N ASP A 66 31.09 -59.32 26.56
CA ASP A 66 31.81 -59.74 27.75
C ASP A 66 33.25 -59.19 27.77
N GLY A 67 33.71 -58.78 28.96
CA GLY A 67 35.10 -58.41 29.18
C GLY A 67 36.05 -59.60 29.11
N GLN A 68 37.35 -59.30 28.95
CA GLN A 68 38.38 -60.33 29.04
C GLN A 68 38.45 -60.89 30.47
N PRO A 69 38.69 -62.21 30.63
CA PRO A 69 38.66 -62.85 31.95
C PRO A 69 39.67 -62.32 32.98
N LEU A 70 40.71 -61.60 32.54
CA LEU A 70 41.78 -61.06 33.40
C LEU A 70 41.68 -59.54 33.62
N ALA A 71 40.61 -58.91 33.12
CA ALA A 71 40.34 -57.51 33.38
C ALA A 71 39.67 -57.34 34.77
N LEU A 72 40.23 -56.48 35.62
CA LEU A 72 39.66 -56.17 36.94
C LEU A 72 38.48 -55.19 36.84
N ALA A 73 38.49 -54.33 35.83
CA ALA A 73 37.38 -53.44 35.49
C ALA A 73 37.22 -53.36 33.97
N VAL A 74 35.97 -53.21 33.50
CA VAL A 74 35.67 -53.00 32.09
C VAL A 74 34.95 -51.66 31.94
N ARG A 75 35.47 -50.79 31.07
CA ARG A 75 34.85 -49.52 30.70
C ARG A 75 34.34 -49.61 29.27
N TYR A 76 33.03 -49.49 29.14
CA TYR A 76 32.36 -49.41 27.84
C TYR A 76 32.23 -47.95 27.43
N GLN A 77 32.58 -47.66 26.19
CA GLN A 77 32.43 -46.35 25.58
C GLN A 77 31.64 -46.49 24.28
N TRP A 78 30.64 -45.64 24.08
CA TRP A 78 29.86 -45.59 22.86
C TRP A 78 29.50 -44.15 22.53
N THR A 79 29.19 -43.91 21.27
CA THR A 79 28.67 -42.61 20.79
C THR A 79 27.21 -42.77 20.41
N VAL A 80 26.35 -41.90 20.95
CA VAL A 80 24.93 -41.88 20.60
C VAL A 80 24.72 -40.92 19.44
N VAL A 81 24.09 -41.40 18.36
CA VAL A 81 23.79 -40.59 17.18
C VAL A 81 22.35 -40.09 17.29
N PRO A 82 22.11 -38.77 17.39
CA PRO A 82 20.74 -38.23 17.42
C PRO A 82 20.04 -38.44 16.07
N PRO A 83 18.71 -38.49 16.02
CA PRO A 83 18.00 -38.39 14.75
C PRO A 83 18.33 -37.07 14.06
N ARG A 84 18.88 -37.15 12.84
CA ARG A 84 19.30 -35.99 12.03
C ARG A 84 18.34 -35.75 10.87
N VAL A 85 18.30 -34.51 10.41
CA VAL A 85 17.59 -34.16 9.18
C VAL A 85 18.17 -34.94 7.98
N PRO A 86 17.33 -35.53 7.10
CA PRO A 86 17.84 -36.19 5.91
C PRO A 86 18.60 -35.24 4.98
N THR A 87 19.70 -35.71 4.39
CA THR A 87 20.44 -34.98 3.36
C THR A 87 19.53 -34.68 2.17
N GLY A 88 19.55 -33.42 1.71
CA GLY A 88 18.66 -32.95 0.63
C GLY A 88 17.25 -32.57 1.09
N ALA A 89 17.00 -32.43 2.39
CA ALA A 89 15.75 -31.84 2.87
C ALA A 89 15.65 -30.35 2.51
N GLU A 90 14.55 -29.98 1.85
CA GLU A 90 14.27 -28.62 1.38
C GLU A 90 13.47 -27.82 2.43
N GLU A 91 13.39 -26.50 2.25
CA GLU A 91 12.54 -25.63 3.08
C GLU A 91 11.06 -25.98 2.86
N ASP A 92 10.28 -26.09 3.94
CA ASP A 92 8.86 -26.45 3.83
C ASP A 92 8.06 -25.35 3.10
N ALA A 93 7.11 -25.77 2.26
CA ALA A 93 6.26 -24.88 1.49
C ALA A 93 5.47 -23.88 2.36
N LEU A 94 5.18 -24.22 3.62
CA LEU A 94 4.57 -23.34 4.60
C LEU A 94 5.40 -22.05 4.78
N VAL A 95 6.73 -22.17 4.86
CA VAL A 95 7.62 -21.02 5.01
C VAL A 95 7.56 -20.11 3.79
N GLY A 96 7.54 -20.70 2.59
CA GLY A 96 7.36 -19.97 1.34
C GLY A 96 6.01 -19.22 1.27
N ARG A 97 4.91 -19.85 1.73
CA ARG A 97 3.59 -19.19 1.77
C ARG A 97 3.56 -17.99 2.71
N TRP A 98 4.13 -18.12 3.91
CA TRP A 98 4.22 -17.01 4.86
C TRP A 98 5.13 -15.89 4.37
N ARG A 99 6.26 -16.22 3.72
CA ARG A 99 7.15 -15.23 3.09
C ARG A 99 6.41 -14.41 2.02
N LYS A 100 5.66 -15.09 1.14
CA LYS A 100 4.84 -14.43 0.12
C LYS A 100 3.77 -13.53 0.74
N LEU A 101 3.13 -13.98 1.83
CA LEU A 101 2.15 -13.16 2.55
C LEU A 101 2.76 -11.87 3.10
N ASP A 102 3.97 -11.96 3.68
CA ASP A 102 4.70 -10.80 4.19
C ASP A 102 5.12 -9.84 3.04
N GLU A 103 5.53 -10.38 1.89
CA GLU A 103 5.84 -9.58 0.69
C GLU A 103 4.60 -8.83 0.17
N ASP A 104 3.47 -9.52 0.04
CA ASP A 104 2.20 -8.93 -0.38
C ASP A 104 1.72 -7.87 0.62
N TRP A 105 1.90 -8.12 1.93
CA TRP A 105 1.62 -7.17 3.00
C TRP A 105 2.44 -5.88 2.87
N SER A 106 3.77 -6.01 2.76
CA SER A 106 4.66 -4.86 2.58
C SER A 106 4.37 -4.10 1.29
N ALA A 107 4.08 -4.80 0.19
CA ALA A 107 3.72 -4.17 -1.07
C ALA A 107 2.39 -3.42 -1.02
N ARG A 108 1.40 -3.90 -0.26
CA ARG A 108 0.13 -3.18 -0.05
C ARG A 108 0.32 -1.94 0.82
N LEU A 109 1.04 -2.06 1.94
CA LEU A 109 1.34 -0.91 2.80
C LEU A 109 2.11 0.18 2.05
N ALA A 110 3.14 -0.20 1.28
CA ALA A 110 3.89 0.74 0.46
C ALA A 110 2.98 1.46 -0.55
N ARG A 111 2.10 0.73 -1.25
CA ARG A 111 1.12 1.35 -2.16
C ARG A 111 0.21 2.35 -1.46
N VAL A 112 -0.32 2.01 -0.28
CA VAL A 112 -1.20 2.90 0.50
C VAL A 112 -0.46 4.13 1.03
N ARG A 113 0.82 3.99 1.38
CA ARG A 113 1.67 5.12 1.76
C ARG A 113 1.96 6.03 0.58
N ASP A 114 2.41 5.45 -0.55
CA ASP A 114 2.86 6.19 -1.73
C ASP A 114 1.70 6.94 -2.41
N ALA A 115 0.57 6.26 -2.59
CA ALA A 115 -0.64 6.53 -1.82
C ALA A 115 -0.77 7.90 -1.15
N LEU A 116 -1.23 7.91 0.09
CA LEU A 116 -1.41 9.12 0.90
C LEU A 116 -0.39 10.25 0.64
N VAL A 117 0.92 9.97 0.51
CA VAL A 117 1.96 10.94 0.14
C VAL A 117 1.70 11.69 -1.18
N ALA A 118 1.40 11.04 -2.31
CA ALA A 118 1.18 11.81 -3.55
C ALA A 118 -0.15 12.60 -3.53
N ALA A 119 -1.15 12.16 -2.77
CA ALA A 119 -2.38 12.94 -2.54
C ALA A 119 -2.12 14.22 -1.73
N GLU A 120 -1.03 14.30 -0.96
CA GLU A 120 -0.59 15.52 -0.28
C GLU A 120 0.12 16.50 -1.24
N ALA A 121 0.75 15.97 -2.30
CA ALA A 121 1.49 16.76 -3.28
C ALA A 121 0.59 17.40 -4.37
N GLU A 122 -0.54 16.78 -4.73
CA GLU A 122 -1.50 17.33 -5.70
C GLU A 122 -2.17 18.66 -5.30
N PRO A 123 -2.58 18.87 -4.03
CA PRO A 123 -3.14 20.13 -3.55
C PRO A 123 -2.25 21.34 -3.82
N GLY A 124 -0.93 21.16 -3.74
CA GLY A 124 0.06 22.21 -4.03
C GLY A 124 0.06 22.70 -5.49
N ARG A 125 -0.51 21.93 -6.43
CA ARG A 125 -0.64 22.33 -7.85
C ARG A 125 -1.90 23.12 -8.17
N ILE A 126 -2.92 23.09 -7.32
CA ILE A 126 -4.26 23.62 -7.63
C ILE A 126 -4.42 25.12 -7.27
N GLY A 127 -3.39 25.77 -6.72
CA GLY A 127 -3.32 27.24 -6.65
C GLY A 127 -4.47 27.90 -5.86
N ARG A 128 -4.90 29.11 -6.27
CA ARG A 128 -5.82 30.00 -5.52
C ARG A 128 -7.19 29.38 -5.15
N ALA A 129 -7.65 28.35 -5.87
CA ALA A 129 -8.86 27.60 -5.51
C ALA A 129 -8.68 26.92 -4.14
N PHE A 130 -7.45 26.48 -3.83
CA PHE A 130 -7.12 25.75 -2.62
C PHE A 130 -7.11 26.64 -1.38
N SER A 131 -6.78 27.92 -1.48
CA SER A 131 -6.74 28.82 -0.30
C SER A 131 -8.12 29.06 0.32
N ARG A 132 -9.21 28.91 -0.46
CA ARG A 132 -10.60 28.91 0.05
C ARG A 132 -11.02 27.56 0.63
N LEU A 133 -10.32 26.50 0.21
CA LEU A 133 -10.50 25.12 0.64
C LEU A 133 -9.73 24.83 1.95
N VAL A 134 -8.75 25.65 2.32
CA VAL A 134 -7.90 25.50 3.53
C VAL A 134 -8.70 25.25 4.82
N SER A 135 -9.85 25.91 4.99
CA SER A 135 -10.70 25.70 6.18
C SER A 135 -11.38 24.33 6.19
N ALA A 136 -11.67 23.75 5.02
CA ALA A 136 -12.16 22.38 4.88
C ALA A 136 -11.01 21.36 4.90
N THR A 137 -9.80 21.74 4.47
CA THR A 137 -8.65 20.83 4.37
C THR A 137 -7.90 20.60 5.67
N LEU A 138 -8.04 21.47 6.68
CA LEU A 138 -7.53 21.18 8.02
C LEU A 138 -8.10 19.86 8.61
N GLY A 139 -9.33 19.51 8.25
CA GLY A 139 -9.91 18.20 8.58
C GLY A 139 -9.25 17.04 7.83
N PHE A 140 -8.89 17.27 6.56
CA PHE A 140 -8.22 16.29 5.69
C PHE A 140 -6.77 16.05 6.08
N GLU A 141 -6.02 17.08 6.46
CA GLU A 141 -4.63 16.94 6.95
C GLU A 141 -4.58 16.09 8.22
N ARG A 142 -5.54 16.28 9.14
CA ARG A 142 -5.62 15.48 10.36
C ARG A 142 -5.97 14.01 10.08
N THR A 143 -6.91 13.75 9.18
CA THR A 143 -7.27 12.37 8.81
C THR A 143 -6.16 11.70 8.03
N HIS A 144 -5.50 12.42 7.12
CA HIS A 144 -4.34 11.96 6.38
C HIS A 144 -3.16 11.61 7.28
N GLY A 145 -2.75 12.53 8.18
CA GLY A 145 -1.68 12.27 9.15
C GLY A 145 -2.03 11.11 10.09
N GLY A 146 -3.30 10.99 10.48
CA GLY A 146 -3.78 9.85 11.26
C GLY A 146 -3.72 8.51 10.49
N LEU A 147 -3.99 8.52 9.18
CA LEU A 147 -3.85 7.33 8.33
C LEU A 147 -2.38 6.96 8.13
N LEU A 148 -1.50 7.93 7.88
CA LEU A 148 -0.06 7.69 7.77
C LEU A 148 0.52 7.11 9.07
N ALA A 149 0.12 7.62 10.23
CA ALA A 149 0.54 7.07 11.52
C ALA A 149 0.10 5.60 11.67
N ARG A 150 -1.15 5.28 11.32
CA ARG A 150 -1.66 3.89 11.35
C ARG A 150 -0.92 2.98 10.36
N VAL A 151 -0.58 3.48 9.17
CA VAL A 151 0.25 2.74 8.21
C VAL A 151 1.62 2.44 8.83
N GLY A 152 2.28 3.42 9.46
CA GLY A 152 3.56 3.23 10.15
C GLY A 152 3.48 2.21 11.30
N GLU A 153 2.40 2.21 12.09
CA GLU A 153 2.15 1.21 13.12
C GLU A 153 2.01 -0.21 12.57
N LEU A 154 1.40 -0.35 11.38
CA LEU A 154 1.27 -1.64 10.69
C LEU A 154 2.57 -2.09 10.01
N GLU A 155 3.40 -1.17 9.52
CA GLU A 155 4.73 -1.49 8.95
C GLU A 155 5.66 -2.14 9.97
N ALA A 156 5.52 -1.80 11.27
CA ALA A 156 6.27 -2.45 12.34
C ALA A 156 5.86 -3.92 12.60
N GLN A 157 4.70 -4.33 12.07
CA GLN A 157 4.11 -5.66 12.30
C GLN A 157 4.32 -6.56 11.09
N ARG A 158 4.46 -7.88 11.34
CA ARG A 158 4.57 -8.90 10.29
C ARG A 158 3.52 -9.98 10.47
N PRO A 159 2.69 -10.25 9.44
CA PRO A 159 1.72 -11.34 9.47
C PRO A 159 2.32 -12.67 9.90
N SER A 160 3.50 -13.04 9.37
CA SER A 160 4.19 -14.29 9.73
C SER A 160 4.49 -14.47 11.21
N LYS A 161 4.76 -13.39 11.95
CA LYS A 161 5.05 -13.43 13.40
C LYS A 161 3.80 -13.43 14.26
N ALA A 162 2.70 -12.91 13.75
CA ALA A 162 1.42 -12.83 14.44
C ALA A 162 0.63 -14.16 14.38
N GLY A 163 1.01 -15.07 13.47
CA GLY A 163 0.32 -16.34 13.26
C GLY A 163 -1.00 -16.19 12.47
N PRO A 164 -1.76 -17.28 12.26
CA PRO A 164 -2.94 -17.30 11.38
C PRO A 164 -4.05 -16.31 11.77
N SER A 165 -4.45 -16.31 13.04
CA SER A 165 -5.50 -15.42 13.55
C SER A 165 -5.04 -13.96 13.57
N GLY A 166 -3.81 -13.71 14.01
CA GLY A 166 -3.20 -12.38 14.02
C GLY A 166 -3.05 -11.80 12.61
N ALA A 167 -2.56 -12.59 11.65
CA ALA A 167 -2.42 -12.21 10.25
C ALA A 167 -3.78 -11.83 9.63
N THR A 168 -4.83 -12.59 9.93
CA THR A 168 -6.19 -12.27 9.45
C THR A 168 -6.69 -10.94 10.01
N ALA A 169 -6.47 -10.67 11.30
CA ALA A 169 -6.82 -9.40 11.91
C ALA A 169 -6.00 -8.23 11.34
N LEU A 170 -4.72 -8.44 11.04
CA LEU A 170 -3.86 -7.43 10.40
C LEU A 170 -4.33 -7.10 8.98
N LEU A 171 -4.67 -8.12 8.19
CA LEU A 171 -5.21 -7.94 6.84
C LEU A 171 -6.55 -7.18 6.84
N ALA A 172 -7.41 -7.43 7.83
CA ALA A 172 -8.66 -6.69 8.01
C ALA A 172 -8.39 -5.20 8.30
N ARG A 173 -7.49 -4.91 9.25
CA ARG A 173 -7.09 -3.53 9.57
C ARG A 173 -6.47 -2.80 8.37
N LEU A 174 -5.67 -3.49 7.58
CA LEU A 174 -5.13 -2.94 6.33
C LEU A 174 -6.25 -2.62 5.33
N GLY A 175 -7.25 -3.51 5.20
CA GLY A 175 -8.45 -3.26 4.40
C GLY A 175 -9.22 -2.02 4.83
N ASP A 176 -9.39 -1.81 6.14
CA ASP A 176 -10.05 -0.62 6.69
C ASP A 176 -9.29 0.67 6.35
N ILE A 177 -7.95 0.64 6.42
CA ILE A 177 -7.10 1.78 6.05
C ILE A 177 -7.18 2.05 4.54
N GLU A 178 -7.15 1.01 3.70
CA GLU A 178 -7.32 1.14 2.25
C GLU A 178 -8.68 1.74 1.89
N GLU A 179 -9.75 1.38 2.59
CA GLU A 179 -11.08 1.97 2.40
C GLU A 179 -11.14 3.42 2.88
N ALA A 180 -10.59 3.72 4.05
CA ALA A 180 -10.53 5.08 4.57
C ALA A 180 -9.72 6.01 3.65
N ALA A 181 -8.59 5.53 3.13
CA ALA A 181 -7.78 6.27 2.17
C ALA A 181 -8.51 6.50 0.83
N ARG A 182 -9.27 5.51 0.33
CA ARG A 182 -10.12 5.68 -0.85
C ARG A 182 -11.23 6.70 -0.63
N LYS A 183 -11.88 6.67 0.54
CA LYS A 183 -12.92 7.64 0.89
C LYS A 183 -12.34 9.05 0.95
N LEU A 184 -11.18 9.21 1.60
CA LEU A 184 -10.47 10.49 1.65
C LEU A 184 -10.17 11.03 0.24
N GLN A 185 -9.71 10.17 -0.67
CA GLN A 185 -9.47 10.54 -2.06
C GLN A 185 -10.77 11.02 -2.75
N ALA A 186 -11.86 10.28 -2.63
CA ALA A 186 -13.13 10.66 -3.23
C ALA A 186 -13.66 12.00 -2.69
N ASP A 187 -13.52 12.22 -1.38
CA ASP A 187 -13.91 13.49 -0.74
C ASP A 187 -13.05 14.66 -1.25
N LEU A 188 -11.74 14.43 -1.47
CA LEU A 188 -10.83 15.44 -2.06
C LEU A 188 -11.22 15.77 -3.51
N GLU A 189 -11.44 14.77 -4.36
CA GLU A 189 -11.87 14.97 -5.76
C GLU A 189 -13.21 15.71 -5.84
N ASP A 190 -14.16 15.38 -4.96
CA ASP A 190 -15.46 16.04 -4.89
C ASP A 190 -15.38 17.49 -4.45
N THR A 191 -14.53 17.78 -3.47
CA THR A 191 -14.30 19.16 -3.01
C THR A 191 -13.56 19.99 -4.07
N GLU A 192 -12.60 19.40 -4.78
CA GLU A 192 -11.93 20.07 -5.90
C GLU A 192 -12.90 20.39 -7.03
N ARG A 193 -13.75 19.42 -7.41
CA ARG A 193 -14.77 19.62 -8.44
C ARG A 193 -15.72 20.77 -8.07
N LYS A 194 -16.23 20.79 -6.83
CA LYS A 194 -17.09 21.87 -6.34
C LYS A 194 -16.39 23.23 -6.38
N ALA A 195 -15.13 23.29 -5.98
CA ALA A 195 -14.35 24.53 -6.01
C ALA A 195 -14.18 25.07 -7.44
N ARG A 196 -13.92 24.19 -8.42
CA ARG A 196 -13.84 24.57 -9.84
C ARG A 196 -15.19 25.09 -10.36
N GLU A 197 -16.29 24.41 -10.03
CA GLU A 197 -17.64 24.83 -10.40
C GLU A 197 -18.00 26.21 -9.81
N ASP A 198 -17.63 26.46 -8.55
CA ASP A 198 -17.85 27.74 -7.89
C ASP A 198 -17.01 28.86 -8.49
N GLU A 199 -15.73 28.61 -8.82
CA GLU A 199 -14.90 29.60 -9.53
C GLU A 199 -15.46 29.95 -10.92
N GLU A 200 -15.93 28.96 -11.68
CA GLU A 200 -16.57 29.19 -12.97
C GLU A 200 -17.84 30.01 -12.82
N ARG A 201 -18.66 29.68 -11.80
CA ARG A 201 -19.87 30.41 -11.50
C ARG A 201 -19.57 31.86 -11.11
N GLU A 202 -18.54 32.10 -10.30
CA GLU A 202 -18.08 33.45 -9.95
C GLU A 202 -17.62 34.23 -11.18
N LYS A 203 -16.83 33.61 -12.08
CA LYS A 203 -16.40 34.24 -13.34
C LYS A 203 -17.58 34.61 -14.23
N GLN A 204 -18.56 33.73 -14.39
CA GLN A 204 -19.77 34.00 -15.18
C GLN A 204 -20.60 35.11 -14.55
N ARG A 205 -20.77 35.10 -13.22
CA ARG A 205 -21.46 36.18 -12.49
C ARG A 205 -20.76 37.52 -12.67
N ALA A 206 -19.43 37.56 -12.51
CA ALA A 206 -18.65 38.79 -12.67
C ALA A 206 -18.74 39.33 -14.11
N ALA A 207 -18.67 38.46 -15.12
CA ALA A 207 -18.82 38.84 -16.52
C ALA A 207 -20.25 39.31 -16.85
N TRP A 208 -21.28 38.69 -16.28
CA TRP A 208 -22.66 39.15 -16.39
C TRP A 208 -22.85 40.51 -15.70
N GLN A 209 -22.40 40.66 -14.45
CA GLN A 209 -22.50 41.90 -13.70
C GLN A 209 -21.81 43.05 -14.43
N SER A 210 -20.60 42.82 -14.96
CA SER A 210 -19.89 43.82 -15.76
C SER A 210 -20.66 44.23 -17.02
N ARG A 211 -21.41 43.31 -17.66
CA ARG A 211 -22.23 43.60 -18.84
C ARG A 211 -23.49 44.40 -18.47
N VAL A 212 -24.13 44.07 -17.35
CA VAL A 212 -25.29 44.81 -16.84
C VAL A 212 -24.89 46.21 -16.39
N ASP A 213 -23.78 46.34 -15.66
CA ASP A 213 -23.27 47.63 -15.20
C ASP A 213 -22.86 48.53 -16.38
N ALA A 214 -22.23 47.97 -17.42
CA ALA A 214 -21.91 48.71 -18.64
C ALA A 214 -23.18 49.19 -19.36
N ALA A 215 -24.19 48.32 -19.52
CA ALA A 215 -25.46 48.68 -20.15
C ALA A 215 -26.20 49.78 -19.35
N ASN A 216 -26.22 49.68 -18.02
CA ASN A 216 -26.81 50.69 -17.15
C ASN A 216 -26.07 52.05 -17.20
N ARG A 217 -24.75 52.04 -17.41
CA ARG A 217 -23.97 53.26 -17.60
C ARG A 217 -24.23 53.92 -18.96
N ASP A 218 -24.39 53.13 -20.02
CA ASP A 218 -24.57 53.65 -21.39
C ASP A 218 -26.01 54.12 -21.67
N LEU A 219 -27.03 53.57 -20.98
CA LEU A 219 -28.44 53.88 -21.20
C LEU A 219 -28.79 55.39 -21.07
N PRO A 220 -28.35 56.12 -20.02
CA PRO A 220 -28.60 57.55 -19.90
C PRO A 220 -28.04 58.36 -21.07
N ASP A 221 -26.81 58.05 -21.49
CA ASP A 221 -26.13 58.74 -22.59
C ASP A 221 -26.88 58.51 -23.91
N ARG A 222 -27.32 57.27 -24.19
CA ARG A 222 -28.11 56.97 -25.39
C ARG A 222 -29.49 57.62 -25.37
N ARG A 223 -30.14 57.70 -24.21
CA ARG A 223 -31.43 58.40 -24.06
C ARG A 223 -31.29 59.91 -24.31
N SER A 224 -30.22 60.54 -23.84
CA SER A 224 -29.95 61.96 -24.14
C SER A 224 -29.58 62.23 -25.60
N ALA A 225 -28.87 61.29 -26.24
CA ALA A 225 -28.61 61.34 -27.68
C ALA A 225 -29.92 61.20 -28.49
N LEU A 226 -30.84 60.32 -28.06
CA LEU A 226 -32.15 60.17 -28.70
C LEU A 226 -32.98 61.46 -28.61
N THR A 227 -33.07 62.09 -27.43
CA THR A 227 -33.82 63.35 -27.30
C THR A 227 -33.22 64.47 -28.17
N THR A 228 -31.89 64.51 -28.28
CA THR A 228 -31.19 65.43 -29.18
C THR A 228 -31.48 65.13 -30.66
N ALA A 229 -31.47 63.86 -31.06
CA ALA A 229 -31.79 63.45 -32.42
C ALA A 229 -33.27 63.69 -32.79
N GLU A 230 -34.20 63.46 -31.85
CA GLU A 230 -35.63 63.70 -32.03
C GLU A 230 -35.94 65.20 -32.16
N SER A 231 -35.30 66.06 -31.36
CA SER A 231 -35.43 67.51 -31.49
C SER A 231 -34.87 68.03 -32.81
N ARG A 232 -33.72 67.51 -33.28
CA ARG A 232 -33.18 67.81 -34.62
C ARG A 232 -34.12 67.36 -35.74
N HIS A 233 -34.65 66.14 -35.66
CA HIS A 233 -35.61 65.63 -36.63
C HIS A 233 -36.87 66.52 -36.68
N ALA A 234 -37.39 66.94 -35.52
CA ALA A 234 -38.54 67.84 -35.44
C ALA A 234 -38.26 69.21 -36.06
N ALA A 235 -37.09 69.80 -35.78
CA ALA A 235 -36.67 71.08 -36.34
C ALA A 235 -36.55 71.03 -37.87
N ILE A 236 -35.86 70.03 -38.43
CA ILE A 236 -35.70 69.85 -39.89
C ILE A 236 -37.07 69.58 -40.54
N THR A 237 -37.96 68.84 -39.89
CA THR A 237 -39.33 68.61 -40.39
C THR A 237 -40.15 69.90 -40.42
N GLN A 238 -39.98 70.78 -39.41
CA GLN A 238 -40.64 72.08 -39.38
C GLN A 238 -40.09 73.02 -40.45
N GLU A 239 -38.77 73.03 -40.68
CA GLU A 239 -38.14 73.78 -41.77
C GLU A 239 -38.61 73.28 -43.15
N LEU A 240 -38.71 71.97 -43.35
CA LEU A 240 -39.24 71.37 -44.57
C LEU A 240 -40.69 71.83 -44.83
N ARG A 241 -41.56 71.80 -43.81
CA ARG A 241 -42.93 72.33 -43.92
C ARG A 241 -42.95 73.82 -44.28
N GLY A 242 -42.06 74.62 -43.69
CA GLY A 242 -41.92 76.04 -44.02
C GLY A 242 -41.52 76.28 -45.48
N VAL A 243 -40.57 75.48 -45.99
CA VAL A 243 -40.13 75.51 -47.40
C VAL A 243 -41.24 75.02 -48.34
N GLU A 244 -42.02 74.01 -47.96
CA GLU A 244 -43.18 73.53 -48.73
C GLU A 244 -44.29 74.57 -48.84
N GLU A 245 -44.60 75.28 -47.75
CA GLU A 245 -45.57 76.39 -47.78
C GLU A 245 -45.05 77.60 -48.59
N ALA A 246 -43.76 77.92 -48.49
CA ALA A 246 -43.13 78.94 -49.33
C ALA A 246 -43.12 78.56 -50.82
N LEU A 247 -42.95 77.27 -51.14
CA LEU A 247 -43.00 76.75 -52.52
C LEU A 247 -44.39 76.95 -53.16
N LYS A 248 -45.48 76.86 -52.37
CA LYS A 248 -46.86 77.08 -52.84
C LYS A 248 -47.11 78.54 -53.27
N SER A 249 -46.42 79.51 -52.66
CA SER A 249 -46.61 80.94 -52.89
C SER A 249 -45.50 81.62 -53.73
N ALA A 250 -44.47 80.88 -54.16
CA ALA A 250 -43.27 81.43 -54.81
C ALA A 250 -43.38 81.66 -56.35
N SER A 251 -42.62 82.65 -56.84
CA SER A 251 -42.41 82.99 -58.26
C SER A 251 -41.55 81.96 -59.02
N LYS A 252 -41.49 82.07 -60.36
CA LYS A 252 -40.90 81.05 -61.26
C LYS A 252 -39.39 80.85 -61.03
N GLU A 253 -38.68 81.91 -60.65
CA GLU A 253 -37.24 81.91 -60.33
C GLU A 253 -36.97 81.36 -58.93
N ALA A 254 -37.73 81.76 -57.91
CA ALA A 254 -37.60 81.30 -56.53
C ALA A 254 -37.99 79.82 -56.34
N ARG A 255 -38.85 79.27 -57.22
CA ARG A 255 -39.23 77.86 -57.19
C ARG A 255 -38.07 76.89 -57.39
N LYS A 256 -37.07 77.23 -58.22
CA LYS A 256 -35.92 76.32 -58.47
C LYS A 256 -35.08 76.12 -57.21
N ASP A 257 -34.75 77.21 -56.52
CA ASP A 257 -33.94 77.19 -55.30
C ASP A 257 -34.70 76.55 -54.13
N LEU A 258 -36.00 76.84 -54.00
CA LEU A 258 -36.86 76.21 -53.00
C LEU A 258 -37.05 74.70 -53.26
N THR A 259 -37.10 74.26 -54.52
CA THR A 259 -37.16 72.82 -54.86
C THR A 259 -35.85 72.11 -54.52
N ALA A 260 -34.70 72.75 -54.73
CA ALA A 260 -33.40 72.21 -54.31
C ALA A 260 -33.29 72.11 -52.77
N ASN A 261 -33.73 73.13 -52.05
CA ASN A 261 -33.80 73.13 -50.59
C ASN A 261 -34.78 72.07 -50.05
N GLN A 262 -35.93 71.88 -50.69
CA GLN A 262 -36.89 70.84 -50.33
C GLN A 262 -36.26 69.45 -50.46
N ARG A 263 -35.53 69.16 -51.55
CA ARG A 263 -34.84 67.88 -51.74
C ARG A 263 -33.77 67.65 -50.67
N LYS A 264 -32.96 68.66 -50.38
CA LYS A 264 -31.93 68.58 -49.34
C LYS A 264 -32.54 68.33 -47.95
N LEU A 265 -33.56 69.10 -47.57
CA LEU A 265 -34.26 68.93 -46.29
C LEU A 265 -34.98 67.58 -46.21
N SER A 266 -35.54 67.07 -47.32
CA SER A 266 -36.12 65.73 -47.40
C SER A 266 -35.06 64.65 -47.14
N ASP A 267 -33.88 64.76 -47.74
CA ASP A 267 -32.76 63.84 -47.50
C ASP A 267 -32.26 63.93 -46.04
N ASP A 268 -32.22 65.13 -45.47
CA ASP A 268 -31.83 65.37 -44.07
C ASP A 268 -32.88 64.80 -43.08
N VAL A 269 -34.19 64.89 -43.38
CA VAL A 269 -35.26 64.19 -42.62
C VAL A 269 -35.08 62.68 -42.71
N GLN A 270 -34.74 62.13 -43.89
CA GLN A 270 -34.47 60.70 -44.02
C GLN A 270 -33.23 60.26 -43.23
N ARG A 271 -32.17 61.07 -43.17
CA ARG A 271 -30.98 60.77 -42.35
C ARG A 271 -31.28 60.85 -40.86
N ALA A 272 -31.97 61.91 -40.42
CA ALA A 272 -32.35 62.09 -39.02
C ALA A 272 -33.32 61.00 -38.54
N SER A 273 -34.27 60.56 -39.37
CA SER A 273 -35.19 59.47 -39.02
C SER A 273 -34.46 58.12 -38.91
N LYS A 274 -33.49 57.84 -39.80
CA LYS A 274 -32.60 56.66 -39.67
C LYS A 274 -31.80 56.71 -38.37
N GLU A 275 -31.25 57.87 -38.01
CA GLU A 275 -30.51 58.04 -36.75
C GLU A 275 -31.39 57.80 -35.51
N VAL A 276 -32.61 58.37 -35.48
CA VAL A 276 -33.59 58.11 -34.42
C VAL A 276 -33.94 56.62 -34.33
N SER A 277 -34.16 55.95 -35.47
CA SER A 277 -34.47 54.52 -35.48
C SER A 277 -33.32 53.65 -34.96
N ARG A 278 -32.07 54.01 -35.31
CA ARG A 278 -30.86 53.34 -34.82
C ARG A 278 -30.71 53.51 -33.32
N LEU A 279 -30.85 54.74 -32.80
CA LEU A 279 -30.74 55.02 -31.37
C LEU A 279 -31.84 54.32 -30.56
N ARG A 280 -33.07 54.23 -31.09
CA ARG A 280 -34.15 53.44 -30.47
C ARG A 280 -33.79 51.96 -30.41
N ALA A 281 -33.26 51.38 -31.49
CA ALA A 281 -32.83 49.99 -31.50
C ALA A 281 -31.66 49.72 -30.52
N GLU A 282 -30.69 50.63 -30.43
CA GLU A 282 -29.58 50.57 -29.47
C GLU A 282 -30.09 50.62 -28.01
N ILE A 283 -31.05 51.52 -27.70
CA ILE A 283 -31.67 51.61 -26.37
C ILE A 283 -32.42 50.32 -26.04
N THR A 284 -33.23 49.79 -26.95
CA THR A 284 -33.96 48.53 -26.70
C THR A 284 -33.02 47.36 -26.46
N ALA A 285 -31.91 47.27 -27.20
CA ALA A 285 -30.89 46.23 -26.99
C ALA A 285 -30.21 46.37 -25.62
N LEU A 286 -29.87 47.59 -25.20
CA LEU A 286 -29.27 47.86 -23.89
C LEU A 286 -30.26 47.62 -22.74
N GLU A 287 -31.55 47.96 -22.91
CA GLU A 287 -32.60 47.66 -21.94
C GLU A 287 -32.81 46.15 -21.78
N GLN A 288 -32.78 45.39 -22.87
CA GLN A 288 -32.82 43.93 -22.82
C GLN A 288 -31.60 43.35 -22.10
N GLN A 289 -30.41 43.90 -22.34
CA GLN A 289 -29.18 43.47 -21.65
C GLN A 289 -29.19 43.84 -20.16
N ALA A 290 -29.77 44.98 -19.78
CA ALA A 290 -29.91 45.40 -18.39
C ALA A 290 -30.99 44.61 -17.63
N ALA A 291 -32.03 44.14 -18.32
CA ALA A 291 -33.08 43.28 -17.77
C ALA A 291 -32.73 41.78 -17.77
N ASP A 292 -31.59 41.40 -18.35
CA ASP A 292 -31.15 40.01 -18.46
C ASP A 292 -30.86 39.42 -17.07
N THR A 293 -31.49 38.30 -16.75
CA THR A 293 -31.33 37.63 -15.44
C THR A 293 -30.17 36.66 -15.49
N PHE A 294 -29.34 36.65 -14.44
CA PHE A 294 -28.22 35.70 -14.39
C PHE A 294 -28.70 34.24 -14.32
N GLU A 295 -28.36 33.46 -15.34
CA GLU A 295 -28.48 32.01 -15.34
C GLU A 295 -27.08 31.39 -15.46
N TYR A 296 -26.71 30.54 -14.51
CA TYR A 296 -25.47 29.76 -14.62
C TYR A 296 -25.63 28.73 -15.74
N ARG A 297 -24.81 28.84 -16.78
CA ARG A 297 -24.74 27.86 -17.84
C ARG A 297 -23.41 27.14 -17.73
N PRO A 298 -23.37 25.91 -17.18
CA PRO A 298 -22.13 25.15 -17.16
C PRO A 298 -21.64 25.02 -18.61
N LEU A 299 -20.34 25.25 -18.84
CA LEU A 299 -19.77 24.91 -20.13
C LEU A 299 -20.04 23.42 -20.35
N PRO A 300 -20.52 23.01 -21.54
CA PRO A 300 -20.64 21.59 -21.82
C PRO A 300 -19.25 21.02 -21.61
N VAL A 301 -19.12 20.17 -20.60
CA VAL A 301 -17.87 19.48 -20.29
C VAL A 301 -17.46 18.88 -21.61
N GLN A 302 -16.45 19.47 -22.27
CA GLN A 302 -15.83 18.81 -23.38
C GLN A 302 -15.44 17.49 -22.77
N LYS A 303 -16.02 16.41 -23.29
CA LYS A 303 -15.48 15.07 -23.12
C LYS A 303 -14.11 15.14 -23.79
N SER A 304 -13.16 15.82 -23.16
CA SER A 304 -11.76 15.55 -23.34
C SER A 304 -11.72 14.06 -23.18
N ARG A 305 -11.38 13.40 -24.28
CA ARG A 305 -11.07 11.98 -24.29
C ARG A 305 -10.33 11.75 -23.00
N SER A 306 -10.89 10.90 -22.15
CA SER A 306 -10.21 10.39 -20.98
C SER A 306 -8.98 9.63 -21.51
N THR A 307 -7.95 10.35 -21.95
CA THR A 307 -6.58 9.95 -21.69
C THR A 307 -6.61 9.75 -20.20
N GLN A 308 -6.60 8.48 -19.78
CA GLN A 308 -6.47 8.01 -18.42
C GLN A 308 -5.57 8.98 -17.66
N SER A 309 -6.14 10.02 -17.03
CA SER A 309 -5.40 10.82 -16.09
C SER A 309 -5.28 9.89 -14.91
N GLY A 310 -4.04 9.47 -14.68
CA GLY A 310 -3.72 8.44 -13.71
C GLY A 310 -4.35 8.70 -12.35
N GLY A 311 -4.50 7.63 -11.58
CA GLY A 311 -4.73 7.77 -10.15
C GLY A 311 -6.09 7.32 -9.67
N ARG A 312 -6.58 6.14 -10.06
CA ARG A 312 -7.20 5.31 -9.02
C ARG A 312 -6.05 4.87 -8.12
N PHE A 313 -5.75 5.72 -7.16
CA PHE A 313 -4.49 5.77 -6.44
C PHE A 313 -4.31 4.57 -5.53
N ILE A 314 -5.45 4.02 -5.11
CA ILE A 314 -5.58 2.68 -4.59
C ILE A 314 -6.48 1.94 -5.57
N PRO A 315 -5.96 0.97 -6.35
CA PRO A 315 -6.81 0.16 -7.21
C PRO A 315 -7.92 -0.43 -6.36
N SER A 316 -9.16 -0.23 -6.82
CA SER A 316 -10.33 -0.77 -6.15
C SER A 316 -10.11 -2.27 -6.02
N ALA A 317 -9.98 -2.77 -4.78
CA ALA A 317 -10.06 -4.19 -4.46
C ALA A 317 -11.50 -4.67 -4.75
N SER A 318 -11.88 -4.58 -6.02
CA SER A 318 -13.05 -5.23 -6.59
C SER A 318 -12.68 -6.71 -6.70
N SER A 319 -12.82 -7.39 -5.56
CA SER A 319 -13.22 -8.80 -5.40
C SER A 319 -12.58 -9.89 -6.28
N SER A 320 -11.47 -9.60 -6.96
CA SER A 320 -10.86 -10.49 -7.96
C SER A 320 -9.32 -10.49 -7.94
N GLY A 321 -8.71 -9.82 -6.95
CA GLY A 321 -7.32 -10.13 -6.60
C GLY A 321 -7.24 -11.58 -6.10
N PRO A 322 -6.13 -12.29 -6.35
CA PRO A 322 -5.95 -13.65 -5.82
C PRO A 322 -6.25 -13.59 -4.32
N SER A 323 -7.22 -14.39 -3.85
CA SER A 323 -7.56 -14.47 -2.44
C SER A 323 -6.27 -14.72 -1.66
N ILE A 324 -5.83 -13.73 -0.89
CA ILE A 324 -4.62 -13.86 -0.07
C ILE A 324 -4.94 -14.94 0.96
N HIS A 325 -4.43 -16.14 0.71
CA HIS A 325 -4.69 -17.30 1.54
C HIS A 325 -3.73 -17.27 2.72
N VAL A 326 -4.23 -16.90 3.90
CA VAL A 326 -3.49 -17.04 5.15
C VAL A 326 -3.34 -18.53 5.43
N PRO A 327 -2.13 -19.05 5.66
CA PRO A 327 -1.97 -20.44 6.06
C PRO A 327 -2.63 -20.70 7.42
N ASP A 328 -3.28 -21.85 7.58
CA ASP A 328 -3.92 -22.25 8.85
C ASP A 328 -2.90 -22.60 9.93
N GLU A 329 -1.67 -22.96 9.52
CA GLU A 329 -0.57 -23.33 10.40
C GLU A 329 0.38 -22.15 10.62
N ALA A 330 0.76 -21.91 11.89
CA ALA A 330 1.75 -20.91 12.24
C ALA A 330 3.18 -21.37 11.87
N LEU A 331 4.09 -20.41 11.66
CA LEU A 331 5.51 -20.73 11.57
C LEU A 331 6.04 -21.21 12.93
N PRO A 332 7.02 -22.13 12.94
CA PRO A 332 7.66 -22.54 14.19
C PRO A 332 8.38 -21.35 14.85
N GLU A 333 8.20 -21.18 16.15
CA GLU A 333 8.92 -20.16 16.94
C GLU A 333 10.40 -20.52 17.12
N VAL A 334 10.70 -21.82 17.22
CA VAL A 334 12.05 -22.34 17.36
C VAL A 334 12.35 -23.38 16.29
N GLY A 335 13.60 -23.37 15.81
CA GLY A 335 14.06 -24.28 14.78
C GLY A 335 13.68 -23.87 13.36
N SER A 336 13.99 -24.75 12.41
CA SER A 336 13.67 -24.57 10.98
C SER A 336 12.86 -25.76 10.48
N LEU A 337 11.76 -25.47 9.78
CA LEU A 337 10.89 -26.49 9.21
C LEU A 337 11.42 -26.90 7.83
N ARG A 338 11.63 -28.20 7.65
CA ARG A 338 12.10 -28.79 6.40
C ARG A 338 11.19 -29.93 5.95
N THR A 339 11.20 -30.22 4.66
CA THR A 339 10.45 -31.34 4.08
C THR A 339 11.40 -32.23 3.29
N HIS A 340 11.25 -33.54 3.43
CA HIS A 340 11.94 -34.51 2.60
C HIS A 340 11.01 -35.70 2.34
N LYS A 341 10.81 -36.05 1.07
CA LYS A 341 9.91 -37.14 0.62
C LYS A 341 8.49 -37.08 1.22
N GLY A 342 7.95 -35.87 1.38
CA GLY A 342 6.60 -35.65 1.93
C GLY A 342 6.50 -35.74 3.47
N GLN A 343 7.60 -36.00 4.18
CA GLN A 343 7.66 -35.92 5.64
C GLN A 343 8.24 -34.58 6.08
N ARG A 344 7.66 -34.01 7.15
CA ARG A 344 8.12 -32.75 7.76
C ARG A 344 9.09 -33.03 8.89
N TYR A 345 10.12 -32.20 8.98
CA TYR A 345 11.16 -32.25 10.00
C TYR A 345 11.30 -30.88 10.63
N LEU A 346 11.26 -30.82 11.96
CA LEU A 346 11.60 -29.61 12.71
C LEU A 346 13.03 -29.74 13.20
N VAL A 347 13.93 -28.90 12.67
CA VAL A 347 15.34 -28.91 13.00
C VAL A 347 15.62 -27.88 14.09
N ILE A 348 15.99 -28.32 15.29
CA ILE A 348 16.42 -27.42 16.38
C ILE A 348 17.94 -27.30 16.44
N GLN A 349 18.46 -26.13 16.81
CA GLN A 349 19.91 -25.89 16.85
C GLN A 349 20.52 -26.15 18.23
N THR A 350 19.74 -25.94 19.30
CA THR A 350 20.23 -26.06 20.68
C THR A 350 19.33 -26.95 21.52
N TRP A 351 19.92 -27.59 22.53
CA TRP A 351 19.17 -28.44 23.48
C TRP A 351 18.13 -27.67 24.30
N GLU A 352 18.33 -26.37 24.52
CA GLU A 352 17.37 -25.49 25.19
C GLU A 352 16.04 -25.40 24.44
N GLN A 353 16.07 -25.59 23.12
CA GLN A 353 14.87 -25.57 22.26
C GLN A 353 14.10 -26.89 22.31
N LEU A 354 14.58 -27.94 22.98
CA LEU A 354 13.98 -29.28 22.93
C LEU A 354 12.52 -29.29 23.37
N SER A 355 12.21 -28.72 24.55
CA SER A 355 10.85 -28.75 25.10
C SER A 355 9.86 -27.94 24.24
N SER A 356 10.25 -26.75 23.78
CA SER A 356 9.42 -25.95 22.88
C SER A 356 9.29 -26.61 21.50
N GLY A 357 10.37 -27.20 21.00
CA GLY A 357 10.42 -27.91 19.73
C GLY A 357 9.51 -29.14 19.69
N GLU A 358 9.41 -29.91 20.78
CA GLU A 358 8.49 -31.07 20.86
C GLU A 358 7.02 -30.65 20.76
N SER A 359 6.65 -29.56 21.43
CA SER A 359 5.30 -28.99 21.36
C SER A 359 4.97 -28.55 19.93
N ILE A 360 5.86 -27.79 19.29
CA ILE A 360 5.69 -27.28 17.93
C ILE A 360 5.70 -28.43 16.90
N ALA A 361 6.60 -29.40 17.05
CA ALA A 361 6.68 -30.57 16.18
C ALA A 361 5.36 -31.37 16.20
N SER A 362 4.73 -31.49 17.37
CA SER A 362 3.42 -32.13 17.51
C SER A 362 2.29 -31.34 16.84
N GLN A 363 2.36 -30.00 16.87
CA GLN A 363 1.38 -29.13 16.21
C GLN A 363 1.52 -29.12 14.67
N LEU A 364 2.75 -29.24 14.15
CA LEU A 364 3.07 -29.14 12.71
C LEU A 364 3.22 -30.51 12.00
N PRO A 365 2.59 -31.56 12.53
CA PRO A 365 2.95 -32.98 12.34
C PRO A 365 4.36 -33.24 11.79
N ALA A 366 5.39 -32.75 12.50
CA ALA A 366 6.79 -32.82 12.09
C ALA A 366 7.62 -33.70 13.02
N GLN A 367 8.65 -34.35 12.49
CA GLN A 367 9.63 -35.10 13.29
C GLN A 367 10.72 -34.15 13.81
N LEU A 368 10.92 -34.12 15.12
CA LEU A 368 11.97 -33.31 15.74
C LEU A 368 13.35 -33.95 15.53
N VAL A 369 14.28 -33.22 14.92
CA VAL A 369 15.60 -33.72 14.54
C VAL A 369 16.71 -32.69 14.81
N ALA A 370 17.94 -33.18 14.90
CA ALA A 370 19.16 -32.37 14.97
C ALA A 370 19.62 -31.93 13.56
N PRO A 371 20.44 -30.87 13.46
CA PRO A 371 21.00 -30.46 12.17
C PRO A 371 21.91 -31.53 11.58
N GLU A 372 22.18 -31.42 10.28
CA GLU A 372 22.94 -32.41 9.51
C GLU A 372 24.35 -32.65 10.08
N ASN A 373 24.95 -31.62 10.68
CA ASN A 373 26.31 -31.64 11.26
C ASN A 373 26.34 -31.57 12.79
N ALA A 374 25.29 -32.05 13.47
CA ALA A 374 25.18 -32.00 14.94
C ALA A 374 26.14 -32.93 15.67
#